data_AF-A0A534WTG6-F1
#
_entry.id   AF-A0A534WTG6-F1
#
_cell.length_a   1.000
_cell.length_b   1.000
_cell.length_c   1.000
_cell.angle_alpha   90.00
_cell.angle_beta   90.00
_cell.angle_gamma   90.00
#
_symmetry.space_group_name_H-M   'P 1'
#
loop_
_entity.id
_entity.type
_entity.pdbx_description
1 polymer ?
#
loop_
_entity_poly.entity_id
_entity_poly.type
_entity_poly.pdbx_seq_one_letter_code
_entity_poly.pdbx_strand_id
1 'polypeptide(L)' 'YLILGAKARAALDGRPMPDEDDLRAVAPTVLTHRLVINFAAEAAGRSAPDLVGELLVTRGWVQG' A
#
# COMPACT_ATOMS: atom_id res chain seq x y z
N TYR A 1 -8.59 3.52 -4.94
CA TYR A 1 -8.37 4.93 -5.30
C TYR A 1 -6.92 5.36 -5.05
N LEU A 2 -5.94 4.55 -5.48
CA LEU A 2 -4.53 4.79 -5.13
C LEU A 2 -3.97 6.05 -5.81
N ILE A 3 -3.99 6.07 -7.15
CA ILE A 3 -3.48 7.20 -7.94
C ILE A 3 -4.23 8.51 -7.64
N LEU A 4 -5.55 8.44 -7.45
CA LEU A 4 -6.35 9.62 -7.13
C LEU A 4 -5.98 10.20 -5.76
N GLY A 5 -5.76 9.34 -4.74
CA GLY A 5 -5.31 9.78 -3.43
C GLY A 5 -3.93 10.44 -3.48
N ALA A 6 -2.98 9.84 -4.23
CA ALA A 6 -1.65 10.42 -4.40
C ALA A 6 -1.70 11.80 -5.08
N LYS A 7 -2.49 11.94 -6.15
CA LYS A 7 -2.72 13.23 -6.82
C LYS A 7 -3.36 14.26 -5.89
N ALA A 8 -4.36 13.85 -5.10
CA ALA A 8 -5.02 14.73 -4.14
C ALA A 8 -4.04 15.24 -3.08
N ARG A 9 -3.18 14.36 -2.56
CA ARG A 9 -2.14 14.73 -1.59
C ARG A 9 -1.14 15.73 -2.18
N ALA A 10 -0.62 15.47 -3.38
CA ALA A 10 0.28 16.41 -4.06
C ALA A 10 -0.39 17.78 -4.29
N ALA A 11 -1.65 17.79 -4.71
CA ALA A 11 -2.41 19.01 -4.92
C ALA A 11 -2.63 19.80 -3.62
N LEU A 12 -2.89 19.12 -2.50
CA LEU A 12 -3.01 19.73 -1.17
C LEU A 12 -1.67 20.34 -0.72
N ASP A 13 -0.55 19.75 -1.12
CA ASP A 13 0.80 20.28 -0.88
C ASP A 13 1.20 21.40 -1.88
N GLY A 14 0.30 21.82 -2.78
CA GLY A 14 0.58 22.82 -3.81
C GLY A 14 1.51 22.34 -4.93
N ARG A 15 1.79 21.03 -5.00
CA ARG A 15 2.60 20.41 -6.06
C ARG A 15 1.71 19.96 -7.21
N PRO A 16 2.07 20.25 -8.47
CA PRO A 16 1.24 19.90 -9.63
C PRO A 16 1.34 18.41 -10.03
N MET A 17 2.34 17.70 -9.53
CA MET A 17 2.63 16.31 -9.90
C MET A 17 2.90 15.51 -8.62
N PRO A 18 2.24 14.34 -8.42
CA PRO A 18 2.59 13.46 -7.33
C PRO A 18 3.92 12.75 -7.58
N ASP A 19 4.59 12.40 -6.49
CA ASP A 19 5.81 11.58 -6.48
C ASP A 19 5.60 10.25 -5.75
N GLU A 20 6.68 9.51 -5.55
CA GLU A 20 6.65 8.20 -4.87
C GLU A 20 6.19 8.33 -3.41
N ASP A 21 6.51 9.42 -2.72
CA ASP A 21 6.14 9.61 -1.32
C ASP A 21 4.64 9.80 -1.17
N ASP A 22 4.00 10.49 -2.11
CA ASP A 22 2.54 10.58 -2.17
C ASP A 22 1.90 9.20 -2.31
N LEU A 23 2.46 8.35 -3.18
CA LEU A 23 1.98 6.99 -3.39
C LEU A 23 2.16 6.14 -2.13
N ARG A 24 3.34 6.20 -1.51
CA ARG A 24 3.67 5.48 -0.28
C ARG A 24 2.79 5.91 0.89
N ALA A 25 2.43 7.19 0.98
CA ALA A 25 1.55 7.69 2.02
C ALA A 25 0.13 7.15 1.92
N VAL A 26 -0.42 6.97 0.70
CA VAL A 26 -1.80 6.49 0.51
C VAL A 26 -1.93 4.98 0.39
N ALA A 27 -0.84 4.28 0.07
CA ALA A 27 -0.85 2.84 -0.17
C ALA A 27 -1.32 1.99 1.03
N PRO A 28 -0.90 2.24 2.29
CA PRO A 28 -1.34 1.45 3.44
C PRO A 28 -2.86 1.38 3.56
N THR A 29 -3.53 2.54 3.51
CA THR A 29 -4.98 2.62 3.63
C THR A 29 -5.69 1.97 2.45
N VAL A 30 -5.26 2.27 1.21
CA VAL A 30 -5.97 1.80 0.02
C VAL A 30 -5.78 0.30 -0.22
N LEU A 31 -4.55 -0.22 -0.04
CA LEU A 31 -4.24 -1.61 -0.36
C LEU A 31 -4.73 -2.57 0.72
N THR A 32 -4.76 -2.15 2.00
CA THR A 32 -5.29 -2.97 3.10
C THR A 32 -6.73 -3.40 2.83
N HIS A 33 -7.58 -2.49 2.35
CA HIS A 33 -8.98 -2.79 2.02
C HIS A 33 -9.17 -3.51 0.68
N ARG A 34 -8.08 -3.78 -0.05
CA ARG A 34 -8.10 -4.43 -1.37
C ARG A 34 -7.44 -5.80 -1.38
N LEU A 35 -7.02 -6.29 -0.22
CA LEU A 35 -6.42 -7.60 -0.05
C LEU A 35 -7.38 -8.52 0.67
N VAL A 36 -7.47 -9.74 0.18
CA VAL A 36 -8.08 -10.87 0.87
C VAL A 36 -6.95 -11.82 1.22
N ILE A 37 -6.80 -12.12 2.50
CA ILE A 37 -5.77 -13.04 2.99
C ILE A 37 -6.24 -14.48 2.86
N ASN A 38 -5.30 -15.40 2.65
CA ASN A 38 -5.60 -16.83 2.58
C ASN A 38 -5.58 -17.46 3.98
N PHE A 39 -6.11 -18.69 4.08
CA PHE A 39 -6.20 -19.42 5.34
C PHE A 39 -4.83 -19.63 6.03
N ALA A 40 -3.78 -19.88 5.26
CA ALA A 40 -2.44 -20.07 5.81
C ALA A 40 -1.91 -18.79 6.48
N ALA A 41 -2.15 -17.62 5.87
CA ALA A 41 -1.79 -16.32 6.44
C ALA A 41 -2.62 -16.01 7.69
N GLU A 42 -3.93 -16.28 7.66
CA GLU A 42 -4.80 -16.14 8.84
C GLU A 42 -4.34 -17.03 10.00
N ALA A 43 -4.05 -18.30 9.73
CA ALA A 43 -3.55 -19.25 10.73
C ALA A 43 -2.19 -18.84 11.31
N ALA A 44 -1.36 -18.15 10.52
CA ALA A 44 -0.10 -17.57 10.96
C ALA A 44 -0.28 -16.22 11.70
N GLY A 45 -1.52 -15.78 11.97
CA GLY A 45 -1.81 -14.53 12.65
C GLY A 45 -1.48 -13.28 11.83
N ARG A 46 -1.36 -13.41 10.51
CA ARG A 46 -1.02 -12.30 9.61
C ARG A 46 -2.26 -11.53 9.18
N SER A 47 -2.18 -10.21 9.22
CA SER A 47 -3.23 -9.31 8.76
C SER A 47 -2.89 -8.66 7.41
N ALA A 48 -3.90 -8.12 6.72
CA ALA A 48 -3.69 -7.33 5.50
C ALA A 48 -2.77 -6.12 5.71
N PRO A 49 -2.88 -5.33 6.81
CA PRO A 49 -1.90 -4.29 7.13
C PRO A 49 -0.46 -4.79 7.20
N ASP A 50 -0.22 -5.94 7.83
CA ASP A 50 1.14 -6.50 7.96
C ASP A 50 1.75 -6.82 6.60
N LEU A 51 0.95 -7.43 5.72
CA LEU A 51 1.34 -7.77 4.35
C LEU A 51 1.61 -6.53 3.51
N VAL A 52 0.76 -5.51 3.60
CA VAL A 52 0.99 -4.25 2.87
C VAL A 52 2.26 -3.58 3.35
N GLY A 53 2.50 -3.53 4.66
CA GLY A 53 3.73 -2.98 5.22
C GLY A 53 4.98 -3.67 4.67
N GLU A 54 4.98 -5.01 4.65
CA GLU A 54 6.06 -5.81 4.08
C GLU A 54 6.28 -5.52 2.59
N LEU A 55 5.21 -5.50 1.79
CA LEU A 55 5.29 -5.27 0.34
C LEU A 55 5.79 -3.87 -0.01
N LEU A 56 5.51 -2.86 0.81
CA LEU A 56 5.99 -1.49 0.57
C LEU A 56 7.50 -1.34 0.83
N VAL A 57 8.09 -2.19 1.66
CA VAL A 57 9.53 -2.18 1.96
C VAL A 57 10.32 -3.11 1.03
N THR A 58 9.69 -4.21 0.62
CA THR A 58 10.37 -5.26 -0.15
C THR A 58 10.49 -4.88 -1.62
N ARG A 59 11.69 -5.04 -2.21
CA ARG A 59 11.98 -4.71 -3.62
C ARG A 59 11.87 -5.88 -4.60
N GLY A 60 11.46 -7.06 -4.12
CA GLY A 60 11.34 -8.26 -4.93
C GLY A 60 10.30 -9.22 -4.37
N TRP A 61 9.68 -10.00 -5.24
CA TRP A 61 8.78 -11.07 -4.82
C TRP A 61 9.62 -12.30 -4.48
N VAL A 62 9.43 -12.89 -3.30
CA VAL A 62 9.99 -14.21 -3.01
C VAL A 62 9.20 -15.21 -3.87
N GLN A 63 9.82 -15.67 -4.96
CA GLN A 63 9.32 -16.78 -5.75
C GLN A 63 9.36 -18.02 -4.83
N GLY A 64 8.18 -18.58 -4.55
CA GLY A 64 8.04 -19.90 -3.93
C GLY A 64 8.05 -20.98 -5.00
#